data_AF-A0AA48KC19-F1
#
_entry.id   AF-A0AA48KC19-F1
#
_cell.length_a   1.000
_cell.length_b   1.000
_cell.length_c   1.000
_cell.angle_alpha   90.00
_cell.angle_beta   90.00
_cell.angle_gamma   90.00
#
_symmetry.space_group_name_H-M   'P 1'
#
loop_
_entity.id
_entity.type
_entity.pdbx_description
1 polymer ?
#
loop_
_entity_poly.entity_id
_entity_poly.type
_entity_poly.pdbx_seq_one_letter_code
_entity_poly.pdbx_strand_id
1 'polypeptide(L)'
;MLCPRCQKPQEDGLEECLHCGVVFSRYRPRPVREEREPSWLAGRMFSVAPSPDRGPVAVRGVFLALLALAAVVLLANPLDSRSLLHWIDLPFHEAGHVVFSPLGTFLHILGGTLGQLLVPLVVIAAFLREENPFAASVGGWWLGQSLMDCAPYIADARVRQLLLTTGETGRTDWEGHDWFQILTRTGLLAHDVRIAWLFWTVGAGVVLASLLWGGYVLRKQWGPN
;
A
#
# COMPACT_ATOMS: atom_id res chain seq x y z
N MET A 1 2.60 4.02 54.92
CA MET A 1 1.28 4.21 54.25
C MET A 1 0.11 3.94 55.21
N LEU A 2 -1.07 4.54 55.02
CA LEU A 2 -2.28 4.22 55.79
C LEU A 2 -3.03 3.04 55.16
N CYS A 3 -3.54 2.11 55.97
CA CYS A 3 -4.35 1.01 55.47
C CYS A 3 -5.71 1.52 54.93
N PRO A 4 -6.13 1.19 53.70
CA PRO A 4 -7.38 1.70 53.12
C PRO A 4 -8.64 1.15 53.81
N ARG A 5 -8.52 0.06 54.58
CA ARG A 5 -9.64 -0.57 55.30
C ARG A 5 -9.76 -0.12 56.75
N CYS A 6 -8.66 -0.15 57.51
CA CYS A 6 -8.67 0.14 58.96
C CYS A 6 -8.01 1.48 59.34
N GLN A 7 -7.46 2.22 58.37
CA GLN A 7 -6.80 3.51 58.53
C GLN A 7 -5.65 3.58 59.54
N LYS A 8 -5.09 2.44 59.96
CA LYS A 8 -3.89 2.43 60.79
C LYS A 8 -2.64 2.72 59.96
N PRO A 9 -1.64 3.42 60.54
CA PRO A 9 -0.33 3.60 59.91
C PRO A 9 0.38 2.26 59.79
N GLN A 10 0.97 2.02 58.62
CA GLN A 10 1.74 0.82 58.26
C GLN A 10 3.07 1.26 57.67
N GLU A 11 4.11 0.46 57.85
CA GLU A 11 5.40 0.66 57.19
C GLU A 11 5.25 0.49 55.67
N ASP A 12 6.04 1.26 54.92
CA ASP A 12 6.04 1.17 53.46
C ASP A 12 6.74 -0.11 53.00
N GLY A 13 6.12 -0.85 52.08
CA GLY A 13 6.67 -2.11 51.53
C GLY A 13 6.01 -3.39 52.03
N LEU A 14 5.09 -3.31 53.00
CA LEU A 14 4.29 -4.47 53.42
C LEU A 14 3.33 -4.91 52.30
N GLU A 15 3.15 -6.22 52.12
CA GLU A 15 2.19 -6.78 51.15
C GLU A 15 0.75 -6.82 51.71
N GLU A 16 0.63 -6.90 53.03
CA GLU A 16 -0.62 -6.97 53.76
C GLU A 16 -0.60 -6.10 55.02
N CYS A 17 -1.80 -5.70 55.47
CA CYS A 17 -1.94 -4.93 56.71
C CYS A 17 -1.83 -5.85 57.93
N LEU A 18 -0.88 -5.55 58.83
CA LEU A 18 -0.62 -6.31 60.05
C LEU A 18 -1.78 -6.28 61.07
N HIS A 19 -2.76 -5.39 60.90
CA HIS A 19 -3.88 -5.27 61.83
C HIS A 19 -5.18 -5.92 61.34
N CYS A 20 -5.48 -5.84 60.04
CA CYS A 20 -6.76 -6.33 59.50
C CYS A 20 -6.61 -7.32 58.34
N GLY A 21 -5.38 -7.70 57.99
CA GLY A 21 -5.07 -8.71 56.97
C GLY A 21 -5.45 -8.32 55.54
N VAL A 22 -5.66 -7.02 55.25
CA VAL A 22 -5.94 -6.58 53.87
C VAL A 22 -4.68 -6.64 53.03
N VAL A 23 -4.74 -7.33 51.89
CA VAL A 23 -3.65 -7.37 50.91
C VAL A 23 -3.66 -6.10 50.06
N PHE A 24 -2.60 -5.30 50.12
CA PHE A 24 -2.54 -3.99 49.47
C PHE A 24 -2.55 -4.07 47.94
N SER A 25 -2.07 -5.17 47.35
CA SER A 25 -2.09 -5.37 45.90
C SER A 25 -3.51 -5.35 45.30
N ARG A 26 -4.54 -5.71 46.09
CA ARG A 26 -5.95 -5.65 45.68
C ARG A 26 -6.55 -4.24 45.68
N TYR A 27 -5.91 -3.32 46.41
CA TYR A 27 -6.34 -1.92 46.54
C TYR A 27 -5.47 -0.96 45.72
N ARG A 28 -4.40 -1.45 45.10
CA ARG A 28 -3.65 -0.66 44.13
C ARG A 28 -4.58 -0.38 42.94
N PRO A 29 -4.83 0.89 42.59
CA PRO A 29 -5.55 1.19 41.37
C PRO A 29 -4.82 0.51 40.22
N ARG A 30 -5.58 -0.20 39.38
CA ARG A 30 -5.05 -0.81 38.17
C ARG A 30 -4.39 0.33 37.38
N PRO A 31 -3.11 0.22 36.97
CA PRO A 31 -2.49 1.28 36.21
C PRO A 31 -3.37 1.59 35.01
N VAL A 32 -3.79 2.85 34.88
CA VAL A 32 -4.54 3.31 33.72
C VAL A 32 -3.65 2.99 32.52
N ARG A 33 -4.12 2.10 31.65
CA ARG A 33 -3.40 1.79 30.43
C ARG A 33 -3.45 3.06 29.59
N GLU A 34 -2.34 3.78 29.49
CA GLU A 34 -2.21 4.85 28.51
C GLU A 34 -2.51 4.25 27.14
N GLU A 35 -3.66 4.62 26.58
CA GLU A 35 -4.00 4.28 25.21
C GLU A 35 -3.02 5.05 24.34
N ARG A 36 -2.08 4.31 23.74
CA ARG A 36 -1.05 4.87 22.89
C ARG A 36 -1.75 5.58 21.73
N GLU A 37 -1.62 6.90 21.67
CA GLU A 37 -2.22 7.65 20.58
C GLU A 37 -1.75 7.06 19.25
N PRO A 38 -2.67 6.82 18.30
CA PRO A 38 -2.31 6.26 17.02
C PRO A 38 -1.28 7.18 16.36
N SER A 39 -0.25 6.57 15.74
CA SER A 39 0.71 7.33 14.94
C SER A 39 -0.01 8.21 13.91
N TRP A 40 0.59 9.34 13.53
CA TRP A 40 0.01 10.25 12.52
C TRP A 40 -0.49 9.50 11.27
N LEU A 41 0.29 8.53 10.77
CA LEU A 41 -0.09 7.66 9.66
C LEU A 41 -1.34 6.82 9.97
N ALA A 42 -1.36 6.13 11.10
CA ALA A 42 -2.50 5.31 11.51
C ALA A 42 -3.77 6.16 11.66
N GLY A 43 -3.65 7.38 12.18
CA GLY A 43 -4.73 8.37 12.23
C GLY A 43 -5.27 8.69 10.84
N ARG A 44 -4.41 9.05 9.87
CA ARG A 44 -4.83 9.36 8.49
C ARG A 44 -5.41 8.16 7.74
N MET A 45 -4.93 6.95 8.03
CA MET A 45 -5.40 5.74 7.34
C MET A 45 -6.72 5.20 7.88
N PHE A 46 -6.94 5.28 9.19
CA PHE A 46 -8.02 4.53 9.84
C PHE A 46 -9.02 5.38 10.64
N SER A 47 -8.73 6.66 10.87
CA SER A 47 -9.69 7.60 11.48
C SER A 47 -10.73 8.00 10.43
N VAL A 48 -11.89 7.34 10.48
CA VAL A 48 -12.98 7.54 9.52
C VAL A 48 -14.24 7.89 10.32
N ALA A 49 -14.72 9.11 10.14
CA ALA A 49 -16.00 9.53 10.68
C ALA A 49 -17.17 8.89 9.89
N PRO A 50 -18.28 8.57 10.55
CA PRO A 50 -19.52 8.22 9.86
C PRO A 50 -19.96 9.33 8.90
N SER A 51 -20.57 8.97 7.77
CA SER A 51 -21.07 9.95 6.80
C SER A 51 -22.52 10.31 7.12
N PRO A 52 -22.89 11.61 7.16
CA PRO A 52 -24.28 12.03 7.36
C PRO A 52 -25.17 11.70 6.15
N ASP A 53 -24.58 11.62 4.95
CA ASP A 53 -25.24 11.26 3.70
C ASP A 53 -24.76 9.89 3.19
N ARG A 54 -25.72 9.03 2.83
CA ARG A 54 -25.47 7.69 2.30
C ARG A 54 -25.25 7.66 0.78
N GLY A 55 -25.69 8.70 0.06
CA GLY A 55 -25.55 8.79 -1.40
C GLY A 55 -24.09 8.66 -1.85
N PRO A 56 -23.17 9.52 -1.38
CA PRO A 56 -21.74 9.43 -1.72
C PRO A 56 -21.11 8.09 -1.31
N VAL A 57 -21.54 7.51 -0.18
CA VAL A 57 -21.01 6.21 0.29
C VAL A 57 -21.45 5.08 -0.65
N ALA A 58 -22.68 5.12 -1.14
CA ALA A 58 -23.18 4.14 -2.13
C ALA A 58 -22.41 4.25 -3.46
N VAL A 59 -22.17 5.46 -3.97
CA VAL A 59 -21.38 5.69 -5.19
C VAL A 59 -19.95 5.14 -5.02
N ARG A 60 -19.31 5.42 -3.89
CA ARG A 60 -17.99 4.87 -3.57
C ARG A 60 -18.00 3.34 -3.45
N GLY A 61 -19.09 2.77 -2.93
CA GLY A 61 -19.31 1.32 -2.88
C GLY A 61 -19.39 0.68 -4.26
N VAL A 62 -20.16 1.28 -5.17
CA VAL A 62 -20.22 0.83 -6.58
C VAL A 62 -18.84 0.93 -7.23
N PHE A 63 -18.13 2.04 -7.02
CA PHE A 63 -16.78 2.22 -7.56
C PHE A 63 -15.80 1.16 -7.01
N LEU A 64 -15.81 0.88 -5.71
CA LEU A 64 -14.98 -0.15 -5.11
C LEU A 64 -15.32 -1.56 -5.66
N ALA A 65 -16.60 -1.83 -5.92
CA ALA A 65 -17.01 -3.09 -6.54
C ALA A 65 -16.49 -3.22 -7.99
N LEU A 66 -16.47 -2.14 -8.76
CA LEU A 66 -15.85 -2.11 -10.09
C LEU A 66 -14.34 -2.36 -10.01
N LEU A 67 -13.64 -1.76 -9.05
CA LEU A 67 -12.22 -2.04 -8.81
C LEU A 67 -11.97 -3.49 -8.38
N ALA A 68 -12.87 -4.07 -7.59
CA ALA A 68 -12.78 -5.48 -7.22
C ALA A 68 -12.98 -6.40 -8.43
N LEU A 69 -13.93 -6.08 -9.32
CA LEU A 69 -14.11 -6.80 -10.57
C LEU A 69 -12.88 -6.69 -11.47
N ALA A 70 -12.32 -5.49 -11.62
CA ALA A 70 -11.07 -5.28 -12.34
C ALA A 70 -9.91 -6.08 -11.72
N ALA A 71 -9.81 -6.12 -10.39
CA ALA A 71 -8.81 -6.94 -9.69
C ALA A 71 -8.97 -8.44 -9.99
N VAL A 72 -10.19 -8.96 -10.06
CA VAL A 72 -10.42 -10.36 -10.46
C VAL A 72 -9.87 -10.62 -11.86
N VAL A 73 -10.11 -9.72 -12.81
CA VAL A 73 -9.58 -9.85 -14.19
C VAL A 73 -8.05 -9.83 -14.19
N LEU A 74 -7.43 -8.89 -13.46
CA LEU A 74 -5.97 -8.77 -13.36
C LEU A 74 -5.33 -10.00 -12.71
N LEU A 75 -5.96 -10.56 -11.68
CA LEU A 75 -5.47 -11.74 -10.97
C LEU A 75 -5.66 -13.03 -11.78
N ALA A 76 -6.73 -13.11 -12.57
CA ALA A 76 -7.01 -14.27 -13.42
C ALA A 76 -6.13 -14.35 -14.67
N ASN A 77 -5.58 -13.23 -15.13
CA ASN A 77 -4.75 -13.13 -16.34
C ASN A 77 -3.35 -12.63 -16.00
N PRO A 78 -2.56 -13.38 -15.21
CA PRO A 78 -1.20 -13.00 -14.91
C PRO A 78 -0.39 -12.93 -16.21
N LEU A 79 0.41 -11.87 -16.36
CA LEU A 79 1.30 -11.66 -17.51
C LEU A 79 0.58 -11.31 -18.84
N ASP A 80 -0.70 -10.93 -18.80
CA ASP A 80 -1.32 -10.27 -19.96
C ASP A 80 -0.88 -8.80 -20.02
N SER A 81 -0.16 -8.44 -21.08
CA SER A 81 0.34 -7.10 -21.33
C SER A 81 -0.68 -6.17 -22.02
N ARG A 82 -1.92 -6.63 -22.25
CA ARG A 82 -2.95 -5.90 -23.01
C ARG A 82 -4.02 -5.24 -22.14
N SER A 83 -3.75 -5.10 -20.85
CA SER A 83 -4.65 -4.43 -19.93
C SER A 83 -4.95 -3.01 -20.40
N LEU A 84 -6.23 -2.59 -20.35
CA LEU A 84 -6.59 -1.18 -20.60
C LEU A 84 -5.86 -0.22 -19.65
N LEU A 85 -5.48 -0.70 -18.46
CA LEU A 85 -4.79 0.10 -17.45
C LEU A 85 -3.31 0.34 -17.80
N HIS A 86 -2.71 -0.52 -18.62
CA HIS A 86 -1.37 -0.30 -19.16
C HIS A 86 -1.28 1.05 -19.89
N TRP A 87 -2.33 1.42 -20.63
CA TRP A 87 -2.40 2.71 -21.33
C TRP A 87 -2.47 3.93 -20.40
N ILE A 88 -2.89 3.74 -19.15
CA ILE A 88 -2.90 4.81 -18.14
C ILE A 88 -1.49 4.96 -17.54
N ASP A 89 -0.81 3.85 -17.32
CA ASP A 89 0.53 3.81 -16.73
C ASP A 89 1.62 4.29 -17.70
N LEU A 90 1.44 4.00 -18.98
CA LEU A 90 2.45 4.21 -20.01
C LEU A 90 2.93 5.68 -20.14
N PRO A 91 2.07 6.71 -20.15
CA PRO A 91 2.54 8.10 -20.18
C PRO A 91 3.43 8.45 -18.98
N PHE A 92 3.16 7.88 -17.80
CA PHE A 92 3.96 8.11 -16.61
C PHE A 92 5.29 7.35 -16.66
N HIS A 93 5.32 6.18 -17.31
CA HIS A 93 6.55 5.48 -17.64
C HIS A 93 7.42 6.34 -18.57
N GLU A 94 6.89 6.79 -19.70
CA GLU A 94 7.66 7.60 -20.65
C GLU A 94 8.13 8.94 -20.05
N ALA A 95 7.27 9.59 -19.27
CA ALA A 95 7.65 10.80 -18.54
C ALA A 95 8.74 10.53 -17.50
N GLY A 96 8.73 9.35 -16.88
CA GLY A 96 9.77 8.90 -15.95
C GLY A 96 11.15 8.90 -16.57
N HIS A 97 11.32 8.39 -17.79
CA HIS A 97 12.60 8.47 -18.50
C HIS A 97 13.11 9.91 -18.61
N VAL A 98 12.25 10.85 -18.96
CA VAL A 98 12.60 12.27 -19.10
C VAL A 98 12.98 12.89 -17.75
N VAL A 99 12.17 12.66 -16.72
CA VAL A 99 12.38 13.22 -15.37
C VAL A 99 13.69 12.72 -14.76
N PHE A 100 14.02 11.45 -14.93
CA PHE A 100 15.22 10.84 -14.34
C PHE A 100 16.46 10.91 -15.26
N SER A 101 16.32 11.40 -16.50
CA SER A 101 17.42 11.56 -17.46
C SER A 101 18.66 12.30 -16.91
N PRO A 102 18.52 13.42 -16.15
CA PRO A 102 19.66 14.17 -15.64
C PRO A 102 20.52 13.39 -14.62
N LEU A 103 20.01 12.29 -14.07
CA LEU A 103 20.69 11.49 -13.04
C LEU A 103 21.56 10.37 -13.63
N GLY A 104 21.74 10.35 -14.95
CA GLY A 104 22.59 9.41 -15.68
C GLY A 104 21.84 8.22 -16.26
N THR A 105 22.50 7.47 -17.14
CA THR A 105 21.85 6.46 -18.00
C THR A 105 21.11 5.38 -17.24
N PHE A 106 21.64 4.89 -16.12
CA PHE A 106 20.96 3.84 -15.36
C PHE A 106 19.64 4.34 -14.77
N LEU A 107 19.65 5.55 -14.19
CA LEU A 107 18.44 6.16 -13.62
C LEU A 107 17.48 6.65 -14.70
N HIS A 108 17.97 7.06 -15.86
CA HIS A 108 17.13 7.31 -17.03
C HIS A 108 16.31 6.07 -17.40
N ILE A 109 16.95 4.91 -17.57
CA ILE A 109 16.30 3.64 -17.95
C ILE A 109 15.36 3.15 -16.84
N LEU A 110 15.85 3.14 -15.58
CA LEU A 110 15.02 2.79 -14.43
C LEU A 110 13.87 3.80 -14.21
N GLY A 111 14.06 5.02 -14.70
CA GLY A 111 13.15 6.15 -14.61
C GLY A 111 11.76 5.83 -15.11
N GLY A 112 11.63 4.99 -16.13
CA GLY A 112 10.33 4.56 -16.64
C GLY A 112 9.47 3.90 -15.55
N THR A 113 9.95 2.78 -15.02
CA THR A 113 9.27 2.07 -13.93
C THR A 113 9.15 2.94 -12.67
N LEU A 114 10.14 3.79 -12.36
CA LEU A 114 10.03 4.71 -11.22
C LEU A 114 8.90 5.73 -11.40
N GLY A 115 8.76 6.32 -12.59
CA GLY A 115 7.70 7.26 -12.91
C GLY A 115 6.32 6.62 -12.78
N GLN A 116 6.15 5.44 -13.36
CA GLN A 116 4.93 4.63 -13.25
C GLN A 116 4.54 4.36 -11.79
N LEU A 117 5.48 4.02 -10.91
CA LEU A 117 5.19 3.69 -9.51
C LEU A 117 5.09 4.92 -8.59
N LEU A 118 5.79 6.02 -8.88
CA LEU A 118 5.78 7.22 -8.05
C LEU A 118 4.46 7.98 -8.11
N VAL A 119 3.80 7.98 -9.26
CA VAL A 119 2.53 8.71 -9.43
C VAL A 119 1.44 8.19 -8.47
N PRO A 120 1.11 6.89 -8.43
CA PRO A 120 0.13 6.40 -7.46
C PRO A 120 0.60 6.60 -6.00
N LEU A 121 1.91 6.55 -5.71
CA LEU A 121 2.44 6.89 -4.38
C LEU A 121 2.17 8.35 -4.00
N VAL A 122 2.35 9.29 -4.92
CA VAL A 122 2.01 10.71 -4.72
C VAL A 122 0.51 10.88 -4.48
N VAL A 123 -0.33 10.17 -5.23
CA VAL A 123 -1.78 10.19 -5.05
C VAL A 123 -2.19 9.68 -3.66
N ILE A 124 -1.60 8.57 -3.20
CA ILE A 124 -1.81 8.05 -1.85
C ILE A 124 -1.43 9.11 -0.81
N ALA A 125 -0.24 9.70 -0.94
CA ALA A 125 0.26 10.69 0.00
C ALA A 125 -0.61 11.96 0.03
N ALA A 126 -1.07 12.43 -1.13
CA ALA A 126 -1.96 13.58 -1.24
C ALA A 126 -3.30 13.33 -0.53
N PHE A 127 -3.96 12.21 -0.81
CA PHE A 127 -5.24 11.90 -0.18
C PHE A 127 -5.15 11.56 1.30
N LEU A 128 -4.03 11.00 1.76
CA LEU A 128 -3.78 10.86 3.21
C LEU A 128 -3.61 12.22 3.88
N ARG A 129 -2.97 13.20 3.24
CA ARG A 129 -2.87 14.56 3.77
C ARG A 129 -4.25 15.24 3.85
N GLU A 130 -5.11 15.00 2.87
CA GLU A 130 -6.48 15.52 2.81
C GLU A 130 -7.50 14.75 3.68
N GLU A 131 -7.05 13.79 4.52
CA GLU A 131 -7.94 13.00 5.39
C GLU A 131 -8.98 12.20 4.60
N ASN A 132 -8.63 11.77 3.39
CA ASN A 132 -9.48 10.97 2.51
C ASN A 132 -8.91 9.54 2.35
N PRO A 133 -9.05 8.67 3.37
CA PRO A 133 -8.51 7.32 3.33
C PRO A 133 -9.16 6.44 2.26
N PHE A 134 -10.40 6.75 1.84
CA PHE A 134 -11.02 6.03 0.73
C PHE A 134 -10.27 6.28 -0.58
N ALA A 135 -10.04 7.55 -0.94
CA ALA A 135 -9.30 7.88 -2.16
C ALA A 135 -7.84 7.41 -2.08
N ALA A 136 -7.22 7.44 -0.90
CA ALA A 136 -5.90 6.85 -0.68
C ALA A 136 -5.89 5.33 -0.94
N SER A 137 -6.94 4.60 -0.53
CA SER A 137 -7.05 3.16 -0.81
C SER A 137 -7.14 2.87 -2.32
N VAL A 138 -7.83 3.73 -3.09
CA VAL A 138 -7.88 3.68 -4.56
C VAL A 138 -6.49 3.94 -5.16
N GLY A 139 -5.75 4.92 -4.65
CA GLY A 139 -4.35 5.13 -5.04
C GLY A 139 -3.47 3.90 -4.77
N GLY A 140 -3.69 3.21 -3.64
CA GLY A 140 -3.02 1.94 -3.36
C GLY A 140 -3.41 0.83 -4.33
N TRP A 141 -4.68 0.77 -4.75
CA TRP A 141 -5.13 -0.19 -5.75
C TRP A 141 -4.40 0.06 -7.08
N TRP A 142 -4.29 1.32 -7.49
CA TRP A 142 -3.53 1.71 -8.69
C TRP A 142 -2.05 1.32 -8.56
N LEU A 143 -1.39 1.61 -7.43
CA LEU A 143 0.00 1.18 -7.19
C LEU A 143 0.17 -0.33 -7.34
N GLY A 144 -0.74 -1.11 -6.75
CA GLY A 144 -0.71 -2.56 -6.86
C GLY A 144 -0.88 -3.05 -8.31
N GLN A 145 -1.80 -2.43 -9.05
CA GLN A 145 -1.97 -2.73 -10.47
C GLN A 145 -0.73 -2.34 -11.29
N SER A 146 -0.12 -1.18 -11.06
CA SER A 146 1.09 -0.76 -11.77
C SER A 146 2.27 -1.71 -11.52
N LEU A 147 2.40 -2.24 -10.29
CA LEU A 147 3.38 -3.29 -9.99
C LEU A 147 3.10 -4.57 -10.78
N MET A 148 1.84 -4.98 -10.89
CA MET A 148 1.45 -6.15 -11.69
C MET A 148 1.67 -5.93 -13.19
N ASP A 149 1.47 -4.71 -13.68
CA ASP A 149 1.64 -4.31 -15.08
C ASP A 149 3.11 -4.38 -15.54
N CYS A 150 4.05 -4.08 -14.64
CA CYS A 150 5.48 -4.28 -14.92
C CYS A 150 5.84 -5.76 -15.15
N ALA A 151 5.09 -6.71 -14.57
CA ALA A 151 5.47 -8.13 -14.55
C ALA A 151 5.63 -8.76 -15.96
N PRO A 152 4.67 -8.64 -16.90
CA PRO A 152 4.87 -9.14 -18.26
C PRO A 152 6.08 -8.51 -18.96
N TYR A 153 6.33 -7.21 -18.76
CA TYR A 153 7.47 -6.52 -19.35
C TYR A 153 8.80 -7.01 -18.77
N ILE A 154 8.86 -7.27 -17.45
CA ILE A 154 10.02 -7.90 -16.80
C ILE A 154 10.22 -9.32 -17.34
N ALA A 155 9.15 -10.12 -17.44
CA ALA A 155 9.22 -11.52 -17.88
C ALA A 155 9.71 -11.65 -19.33
N ASP A 156 9.44 -10.65 -20.16
CA ASP A 156 9.90 -10.59 -21.55
C ASP A 156 11.38 -10.16 -21.67
N ALA A 157 12.05 -9.72 -20.60
CA ALA A 157 13.37 -9.09 -20.69
C ALA A 157 14.42 -9.90 -21.47
N ARG A 158 14.47 -11.24 -21.35
CA ARG A 158 15.41 -12.04 -22.17
C ARG A 158 14.96 -12.19 -23.63
N VAL A 159 13.65 -12.32 -23.84
CA VAL A 159 13.08 -12.75 -25.12
C VAL A 159 12.75 -11.56 -26.03
N ARG A 160 12.31 -10.45 -25.43
CA ARG A 160 12.13 -9.11 -26.02
C ARG A 160 11.17 -9.08 -27.19
N GLN A 161 10.05 -9.79 -27.04
CA GLN A 161 9.03 -9.96 -28.07
C GLN A 161 7.93 -8.91 -27.98
N LEU A 162 7.78 -8.25 -26.84
CA LEU A 162 6.75 -7.23 -26.65
C LEU A 162 6.99 -6.05 -27.60
N LEU A 163 5.88 -5.56 -28.16
CA LEU A 163 5.88 -4.35 -28.97
C LEU A 163 6.02 -3.14 -28.04
N LEU A 164 7.05 -2.35 -28.28
CA LEU A 164 7.36 -1.15 -27.51
C LEU A 164 6.60 0.07 -28.06
N THR A 165 6.64 1.17 -27.34
CA THR A 165 6.02 2.45 -27.74
C THR A 165 6.59 3.03 -29.02
N THR A 166 7.81 2.64 -29.37
CA THR A 166 8.47 2.98 -30.63
C THR A 166 7.86 2.28 -31.85
N GLY A 167 6.97 1.30 -31.65
CA GLY A 167 6.43 0.45 -32.72
C GLY A 167 7.37 -0.69 -33.14
N GLU A 168 8.48 -0.84 -32.43
CA GLU A 168 9.49 -1.88 -32.61
C GLU A 168 9.46 -2.88 -31.44
N THR A 169 10.21 -3.97 -31.54
CA THR A 169 10.40 -4.90 -30.41
C THR A 169 11.78 -4.70 -29.81
N GLY A 170 11.99 -5.10 -28.55
CA GLY A 170 13.34 -5.06 -27.95
C GLY A 170 14.37 -5.98 -28.62
N ARG A 171 13.97 -6.79 -29.61
CA ARG A 171 14.86 -7.54 -30.51
C ARG A 171 15.45 -6.69 -31.62
N THR A 172 14.70 -5.72 -32.13
CA THR A 172 15.13 -4.81 -33.20
C THR A 172 15.81 -3.57 -32.64
N ASP A 173 15.37 -3.10 -31.47
CA ASP A 173 16.04 -2.08 -30.68
C ASP A 173 16.57 -2.67 -29.37
N TRP A 174 17.87 -2.98 -29.35
CA TRP A 174 18.55 -3.53 -28.18
C TRP A 174 18.58 -2.56 -26.98
N GLU A 175 18.50 -1.26 -27.23
CA GLU A 175 18.52 -0.22 -26.20
C GLU A 175 17.12 0.11 -25.67
N GLY A 176 16.08 -0.14 -26.48
CA GLY A 176 14.70 0.22 -26.15
C GLY A 176 14.01 -0.61 -25.08
N HIS A 177 14.53 -1.78 -24.68
CA HIS A 177 13.91 -2.61 -23.65
C HIS A 177 14.54 -2.39 -22.26
N ASP A 178 13.88 -1.60 -21.42
CA ASP A 178 14.40 -1.14 -20.13
C ASP A 178 14.80 -2.28 -19.21
N TRP A 179 13.89 -3.24 -19.00
CA TRP A 179 14.14 -4.34 -18.07
C TRP A 179 15.24 -5.29 -18.55
N PHE A 180 15.42 -5.44 -19.87
CA PHE A 180 16.59 -6.14 -20.40
C PHE A 180 17.89 -5.41 -20.00
N GLN A 181 17.93 -4.09 -20.18
CA GLN A 181 19.09 -3.28 -19.84
C GLN A 181 19.38 -3.28 -18.34
N ILE A 182 18.35 -3.09 -17.50
CA ILE A 182 18.47 -3.10 -16.03
C ILE A 182 18.99 -4.45 -15.55
N LEU A 183 18.39 -5.55 -15.97
CA LEU A 183 18.77 -6.89 -15.51
C LEU A 183 20.14 -7.33 -16.06
N THR A 184 20.51 -6.89 -17.26
CA THR A 184 21.85 -7.14 -17.81
C THR A 184 22.92 -6.41 -16.99
N ARG A 185 22.73 -5.12 -16.71
CA ARG A 185 23.69 -4.30 -15.95
C ARG A 185 23.84 -4.75 -14.51
N THR A 186 22.80 -5.31 -13.91
CA THR A 186 22.80 -5.83 -12.54
C THR A 186 23.21 -7.30 -12.43
N GLY A 187 23.43 -8.00 -13.56
CA GLY A 187 23.76 -9.42 -13.57
C GLY A 187 22.59 -10.34 -13.19
N LEU A 188 21.35 -9.83 -13.22
CA LEU A 188 20.13 -10.53 -12.79
C LEU A 188 19.26 -11.03 -13.96
N LEU A 189 19.75 -10.94 -15.21
CA LEU A 189 18.98 -11.29 -16.41
C LEU A 189 18.42 -12.73 -16.38
N ALA A 190 19.14 -13.69 -15.79
CA ALA A 190 18.68 -15.07 -15.64
C ALA A 190 17.50 -15.22 -14.65
N HIS A 191 17.16 -14.17 -13.91
CA HIS A 191 16.11 -14.13 -12.90
C HIS A 191 14.88 -13.31 -13.32
N ASP A 192 14.83 -12.82 -14.56
CA ASP A 192 13.70 -12.05 -15.12
C ASP A 192 12.32 -12.60 -14.72
N VAL A 193 12.04 -13.88 -14.96
CA VAL A 193 10.75 -14.51 -14.64
C VAL A 193 10.48 -14.54 -13.12
N ARG A 194 11.51 -14.74 -12.30
CA ARG A 194 11.35 -14.74 -10.83
C ARG A 194 11.05 -13.32 -10.32
N ILE A 195 11.71 -12.32 -10.89
CA ILE A 195 11.49 -10.91 -10.56
C ILE A 195 10.10 -10.46 -11.03
N ALA A 196 9.67 -10.90 -12.21
CA ALA A 196 8.32 -10.67 -12.71
C ALA A 196 7.26 -11.22 -11.74
N TRP A 197 7.42 -12.46 -11.27
CA TRP A 197 6.52 -13.05 -10.27
C TRP A 197 6.57 -12.32 -8.94
N LEU A 198 7.71 -11.81 -8.52
CA LEU A 198 7.81 -10.98 -7.32
C LEU A 198 6.98 -9.70 -7.47
N PHE A 199 7.14 -8.97 -8.58
CA PHE A 199 6.37 -7.77 -8.89
C PHE A 199 4.87 -8.06 -8.91
N TRP A 200 4.46 -9.12 -9.62
CA TRP A 200 3.07 -9.53 -9.67
C TRP A 200 2.52 -9.91 -8.30
N THR A 201 3.26 -10.68 -7.49
CA THR A 201 2.80 -11.14 -6.17
C THR A 201 2.68 -9.98 -5.19
N VAL A 202 3.67 -9.08 -5.17
CA VAL A 202 3.61 -7.88 -4.33
C VAL A 202 2.45 -6.98 -4.77
N GLY A 203 2.31 -6.74 -6.08
CA GLY A 203 1.22 -5.95 -6.63
C GLY A 203 -0.16 -6.53 -6.31
N ALA A 204 -0.33 -7.84 -6.46
CA ALA A 204 -1.55 -8.55 -6.07
C ALA A 204 -1.86 -8.37 -4.58
N GLY A 205 -0.86 -8.50 -3.71
CA GLY A 205 -0.99 -8.24 -2.27
C GLY A 205 -1.45 -6.82 -1.97
N VAL A 206 -0.87 -5.82 -2.66
CA VAL A 206 -1.24 -4.41 -2.52
C VAL A 206 -2.67 -4.15 -3.01
N VAL A 207 -3.07 -4.69 -4.17
CA VAL A 207 -4.45 -4.60 -4.68
C VAL A 207 -5.45 -5.13 -3.66
N LEU A 208 -5.22 -6.34 -3.13
CA LEU A 208 -6.10 -6.97 -2.16
C LEU A 208 -6.17 -6.17 -0.84
N ALA A 209 -5.02 -5.71 -0.33
CA ALA A 209 -4.96 -4.87 0.85
C ALA A 209 -5.74 -3.55 0.66
N SER A 210 -5.63 -2.93 -0.51
CA SER A 210 -6.37 -1.71 -0.86
C SER A 210 -7.88 -1.92 -0.94
N LEU A 211 -8.34 -3.03 -1.52
CA LEU A 211 -9.78 -3.36 -1.54
C LEU A 211 -10.33 -3.57 -0.12
N LEU A 212 -9.58 -4.30 0.73
CA LEU A 212 -9.95 -4.49 2.13
C LEU A 212 -9.97 -3.16 2.90
N TRP A 213 -9.01 -2.28 2.64
CA TRP A 213 -8.93 -0.96 3.26
C TRP A 213 -10.10 -0.06 2.82
N GLY A 214 -10.38 0.03 1.53
CA GLY A 214 -11.55 0.77 1.01
C GLY A 214 -12.86 0.23 1.57
N GLY A 215 -13.02 -1.09 1.65
CA GLY A 215 -14.19 -1.73 2.26
C GLY A 215 -14.33 -1.42 3.75
N TYR A 216 -13.22 -1.40 4.49
CA TYR A 216 -13.19 -0.96 5.88
C TYR A 216 -13.66 0.49 6.03
N VAL A 217 -13.16 1.41 5.20
CA VAL A 217 -13.55 2.83 5.22
C VAL A 217 -15.05 2.98 4.95
N LEU A 218 -15.58 2.32 3.92
CA LEU A 218 -17.02 2.39 3.61
C LEU A 218 -17.90 1.82 4.72
N ARG A 219 -17.49 0.70 5.32
CA ARG A 219 -18.21 0.12 6.46
C ARG A 219 -18.26 1.08 7.65
N LYS A 220 -17.18 1.82 7.91
CA LYS A 220 -17.14 2.86 8.95
C LYS A 220 -18.03 4.05 8.61
N GLN A 221 -18.01 4.50 7.36
CA GLN A 221 -18.86 5.60 6.88
C GLN A 221 -20.35 5.25 6.92
N TRP A 222 -20.71 3.98 6.76
CA TRP A 222 -22.11 3.50 6.79
C TRP A 222 -22.65 3.22 8.21
N GLY A 223 -21.76 3.08 9.21
CA GLY A 223 -22.14 2.78 10.59
C GLY A 223 -23.07 3.85 11.20
N PRO A 224 -23.88 3.49 12.22
CA PRO A 224 -24.73 4.46 12.90
C PRO A 224 -23.87 5.55 13.56
N ASN A 225 -24.32 6.81 13.44
CA ASN A 225 -23.80 7.94 14.20
C ASN A 225 -23.95 7.72 15.70
#